data_AF-A0A3N5N4M4-F1
#
_entry.id   AF-A0A3N5N4M4-F1
#
_cell.length_a   1.000
_cell.length_b   1.000
_cell.length_c   1.000
_cell.angle_alpha   90.00
_cell.angle_beta   90.00
_cell.angle_gamma   90.00
#
_symmetry.space_group_name_H-M   'P 1'
#
loop_
_entity.id
_entity.type
_entity.pdbx_description
1 polymer ?
#
loop_
_entity_poly.entity_id
_entity_poly.type
_entity_poly.pdbx_seq_one_letter_code
_entity_poly.pdbx_strand_id
1 'polypeptide(L)'
;MHGPATNWVVGVAVNDSRVRTVRSHLLACALLLVPAQALADAKEKVAALAPSGLVLVMDEKGNELVFQNADNPFVPASVTKIVTAWLAMEVLGRDYRFETRFYLDGDRVLYIRGGGDPFLISEELAQLASELVAAIGKEPLSGIVLDASYYPFDIRIPGIEDTDEAYDALNSALAVNFNTIHAVRKGKTVRSAEKQTPITPLAISQFQTRGPQGR
;
A
#
# COMPACT_ATOMS: atom_id res chain seq x y z
N MET A 1 -32.70 -0.21 13.45
CA MET A 1 -32.73 0.62 14.67
C MET A 1 -31.95 1.88 14.38
N HIS A 2 -32.61 3.03 14.52
CA HIS A 2 -32.06 4.37 14.37
C HIS A 2 -31.28 4.79 15.63
N GLY A 3 -30.27 5.63 15.44
CA GLY A 3 -29.68 6.49 16.46
C GLY A 3 -28.68 7.46 15.81
N PRO A 4 -28.70 8.77 16.09
CA PRO A 4 -28.50 9.79 15.06
C PRO A 4 -27.20 10.60 15.17
N ALA A 5 -26.91 11.29 14.07
CA ALA A 5 -25.90 12.33 13.93
C ALA A 5 -26.11 13.49 14.92
N THR A 6 -25.00 13.92 15.53
CA THR A 6 -24.94 15.13 16.36
C THR A 6 -24.77 16.36 15.47
N ASN A 7 -25.87 17.11 15.31
CA ASN A 7 -25.87 18.49 14.82
C ASN A 7 -25.26 19.42 15.87
N TRP A 8 -24.28 20.22 15.49
CA TRP A 8 -23.95 21.45 16.21
C TRP A 8 -24.63 22.63 15.51
N VAL A 9 -25.69 23.13 16.13
CA VAL A 9 -26.32 24.41 15.80
C VAL A 9 -25.66 25.46 16.69
N VAL A 10 -24.91 26.40 16.10
CA VAL A 10 -24.56 27.66 16.77
C VAL A 10 -25.52 28.72 16.24
N GLY A 11 -26.52 29.05 17.04
CA GLY A 11 -27.41 30.16 16.80
C GLY A 11 -26.77 31.47 17.24
N VAL A 12 -26.87 32.50 16.42
CA VAL A 12 -26.77 33.90 16.85
C VAL A 12 -28.15 34.51 16.63
N ALA A 13 -28.86 34.74 17.73
CA ALA A 13 -30.09 35.52 17.73
C ALA A 13 -29.72 37.00 17.63
N VAL A 14 -30.19 37.67 16.57
CA VAL A 14 -30.31 39.13 16.56
C VAL A 14 -31.79 39.44 16.53
N ASN A 15 -32.28 39.87 17.69
CA ASN A 15 -33.60 40.46 17.85
C ASN A 15 -33.52 41.90 17.33
N ASP A 16 -34.13 42.20 16.18
CA ASP A 16 -34.49 43.58 15.86
C ASP A 16 -35.90 43.63 15.27
N SER A 17 -36.82 44.09 16.11
CA SER A 17 -38.19 44.38 15.80
C SER A 17 -38.27 45.65 14.94
N ARG A 18 -38.40 45.49 13.62
CA ARG A 18 -39.18 46.38 12.73
C ARG A 18 -39.13 45.88 11.27
N VAL A 19 -40.17 45.14 10.88
CA VAL A 19 -40.40 44.75 9.48
C VAL A 19 -40.92 45.97 8.70
N ARG A 20 -40.08 46.52 7.82
CA ARG A 20 -40.55 47.21 6.59
C ARG A 20 -40.28 46.30 5.41
N THR A 21 -41.36 45.81 4.82
CA THR A 21 -41.44 44.86 3.72
C THR A 21 -40.94 45.44 2.41
N VAL A 22 -39.62 45.57 2.22
CA VAL A 22 -38.96 45.61 0.90
C VAL A 22 -37.52 45.13 1.11
N ARG A 23 -37.12 43.99 0.51
CA ARG A 23 -35.73 43.49 0.24
C ARG A 23 -35.50 41.97 0.45
N SER A 24 -36.52 41.13 0.38
CA SER A 24 -36.36 39.67 0.51
C SER A 24 -35.65 39.02 -0.70
N HIS A 25 -35.74 39.62 -1.90
CA HIS A 25 -35.12 39.06 -3.10
C HIS A 25 -33.62 39.35 -3.22
N LEU A 26 -33.13 40.47 -2.67
CA LEU A 26 -31.71 40.84 -2.75
C LEU A 26 -30.83 40.01 -1.81
N LEU A 27 -31.36 39.64 -0.63
CA LEU A 27 -30.65 38.76 0.31
C LEU A 27 -30.54 37.31 -0.20
N ALA A 28 -31.61 36.81 -0.85
CA ALA A 28 -31.63 35.47 -1.46
C ALA A 28 -30.66 35.37 -2.66
N CYS A 29 -30.58 36.41 -3.50
CA CYS A 29 -29.57 36.47 -4.57
C CYS A 29 -28.15 36.53 -4.01
N ALA A 30 -27.90 37.31 -2.93
CA ALA A 30 -26.58 37.40 -2.31
C ALA A 30 -26.13 36.05 -1.71
N LEU A 31 -27.03 35.29 -1.08
CA LEU A 31 -26.74 33.96 -0.53
C LEU A 31 -26.48 32.89 -1.61
N LEU A 32 -27.06 33.02 -2.80
CA LEU A 32 -26.79 32.15 -3.94
C LEU A 32 -25.51 32.53 -4.71
N LEU A 33 -25.07 33.79 -4.62
CA LEU A 33 -23.86 34.30 -5.29
C LEU A 33 -22.56 33.91 -4.56
N VAL A 34 -22.57 33.84 -3.22
CA VAL A 34 -21.40 33.46 -2.42
C VAL A 34 -20.84 32.07 -2.76
N PRO A 35 -21.63 30.98 -2.84
CA PRO A 35 -21.10 29.67 -3.19
C PRO A 35 -20.60 29.61 -4.64
N ALA A 36 -21.25 30.33 -5.57
CA ALA A 36 -20.81 30.40 -6.96
C ALA A 36 -19.46 31.14 -7.11
N GLN A 37 -19.26 32.24 -6.38
CA GLN A 37 -18.00 32.97 -6.36
C GLN A 37 -16.87 32.16 -5.73
N ALA A 38 -17.14 31.46 -4.63
CA ALA A 38 -16.15 30.58 -3.98
C ALA A 38 -15.69 29.44 -4.90
N LEU A 39 -16.62 28.84 -5.67
CA LEU A 39 -16.30 27.81 -6.67
C LEU A 39 -15.50 28.37 -7.85
N ALA A 40 -15.84 29.56 -8.35
CA ALA A 40 -15.10 30.21 -9.42
C ALA A 40 -13.66 30.54 -9.01
N ASP A 41 -13.48 31.09 -7.80
CA ASP A 41 -12.16 31.39 -7.22
C ASP A 41 -11.33 30.10 -7.00
N ALA A 42 -11.98 29.01 -6.58
CA ALA A 42 -11.31 27.71 -6.46
C ALA A 42 -10.82 27.17 -7.82
N LYS A 43 -11.62 27.29 -8.89
CA LYS A 43 -11.22 26.86 -10.24
C LYS A 43 -10.04 27.66 -10.76
N GLU A 44 -10.06 28.99 -10.63
CA GLU A 44 -8.97 29.86 -11.06
C GLU A 44 -7.68 29.59 -10.27
N LYS A 45 -7.79 29.43 -8.94
CA LYS A 45 -6.65 29.06 -8.08
C LYS A 45 -6.05 27.71 -8.46
N VAL A 46 -6.89 26.70 -8.70
CA VAL A 46 -6.42 25.37 -9.11
C VAL A 46 -5.73 25.43 -10.47
N ALA A 47 -6.28 26.15 -11.44
CA ALA A 47 -5.64 26.34 -12.74
C ALA A 47 -4.28 27.05 -12.63
N ALA A 48 -4.14 28.00 -11.71
CA ALA A 48 -2.88 28.70 -11.45
C ALA A 48 -1.84 27.83 -10.72
N LEU A 49 -2.26 26.99 -9.76
CA LEU A 49 -1.37 26.17 -8.94
C LEU A 49 -0.98 24.84 -9.60
N ALA A 50 -1.88 24.26 -10.40
CA ALA A 50 -1.71 22.96 -11.04
C ALA A 50 -2.01 23.05 -12.55
N PRO A 51 -1.35 23.96 -13.30
CA PRO A 51 -1.65 24.16 -14.72
C PRO A 51 -1.44 22.89 -15.57
N SER A 52 -0.46 22.06 -15.19
CA SER A 52 -0.17 20.75 -15.78
C SER A 52 -0.62 19.57 -14.93
N GLY A 53 -1.21 19.82 -13.75
CA GLY A 53 -1.68 18.77 -12.86
C GLY A 53 -3.09 18.33 -13.20
N LEU A 54 -3.45 17.11 -12.77
CA LEU A 54 -4.83 16.63 -12.81
C LEU A 54 -5.53 16.98 -11.49
N VAL A 55 -6.67 17.66 -11.56
CA VAL A 55 -7.55 17.89 -10.41
C VAL A 55 -8.99 17.66 -10.83
N LEU A 56 -9.65 16.72 -10.16
CA LEU A 56 -11.09 16.50 -10.27
C LEU A 56 -11.69 16.53 -8.86
N VAL A 57 -12.66 17.41 -8.65
CA VAL A 57 -13.42 17.48 -7.40
C VAL A 57 -14.89 17.35 -7.74
N MET A 58 -15.56 16.40 -7.10
CA MET A 58 -16.99 16.16 -7.26
C MET A 58 -17.70 16.28 -5.90
N ASP A 59 -18.97 16.65 -5.92
CA ASP A 59 -19.83 16.54 -4.74
C ASP A 59 -20.36 15.10 -4.55
N GLU A 60 -21.08 14.87 -3.46
CA GLU A 60 -21.68 13.55 -3.13
C GLU A 60 -22.71 13.08 -4.16
N LYS A 61 -23.26 13.98 -4.98
CA LYS A 61 -24.22 13.67 -6.04
C LYS A 61 -23.53 13.40 -7.38
N GLY A 62 -22.20 13.54 -7.44
CA GLY A 62 -21.40 13.38 -8.66
C GLY A 62 -21.33 14.64 -9.53
N ASN A 63 -21.74 15.81 -9.03
CA ASN A 63 -21.58 17.05 -9.78
C ASN A 63 -20.11 17.50 -9.73
N GLU A 64 -19.56 17.85 -10.89
CA GLU A 64 -18.21 18.39 -10.98
C GLU A 64 -18.13 19.81 -10.41
N LEU A 65 -17.29 19.98 -9.39
CA LEU A 65 -17.01 21.25 -8.74
C LEU A 65 -15.74 21.89 -9.31
N VAL A 66 -14.71 21.09 -9.58
CA VAL A 66 -13.44 21.51 -10.19
C VAL A 66 -13.01 20.46 -11.21
N PHE A 67 -12.58 20.93 -12.37
CA PHE A 67 -12.05 20.12 -13.47
C PHE A 67 -10.79 20.79 -14.01
N GLN A 68 -9.65 20.13 -13.91
CA GLN A 68 -8.37 20.55 -14.46
C GLN A 68 -7.67 19.33 -15.05
N ASN A 69 -7.51 19.29 -16.38
CA ASN A 69 -6.83 18.21 -17.11
C ASN A 69 -7.35 16.79 -16.81
N ALA A 70 -8.59 16.63 -16.31
CA ALA A 70 -9.06 15.34 -15.77
C ALA A 70 -9.44 14.30 -16.84
N ASP A 71 -9.52 14.72 -18.09
CA ASP A 71 -9.71 13.90 -19.29
C ASP A 71 -8.38 13.44 -19.94
N ASN A 72 -7.25 13.95 -19.46
CA ASN A 72 -5.93 13.58 -19.98
C ASN A 72 -5.36 12.35 -19.27
N PRO A 73 -4.63 11.47 -19.99
CA PRO A 73 -3.92 10.36 -19.36
C PRO A 73 -2.72 10.86 -18.55
N PHE A 74 -2.57 10.37 -17.32
CA PHE A 74 -1.43 10.62 -16.45
C PHE A 74 -0.86 9.30 -15.92
N VAL A 75 0.42 9.33 -15.52
CA VAL A 75 1.01 8.23 -14.75
C VAL A 75 0.49 8.32 -13.31
N PRO A 76 -0.32 7.35 -12.85
CA PRO A 76 -0.94 7.42 -11.52
C PRO A 76 0.05 7.22 -10.36
N ALA A 77 1.25 6.70 -10.65
CA ALA A 77 2.21 6.28 -9.62
C ALA A 77 1.52 5.43 -8.54
N SER A 78 1.73 5.74 -7.26
CA SER A 78 1.14 5.00 -6.15
C SER A 78 -0.39 5.13 -6.01
N VAL A 79 -1.07 6.03 -6.74
CA VAL A 79 -2.54 6.08 -6.78
C VAL A 79 -3.12 4.79 -7.36
N THR A 80 -2.36 4.08 -8.20
CA THR A 80 -2.69 2.74 -8.71
C THR A 80 -3.10 1.77 -7.59
N LYS A 81 -2.51 1.90 -6.40
CA LYS A 81 -2.77 1.03 -5.25
C LYS A 81 -4.23 1.06 -4.80
N ILE A 82 -4.98 2.14 -5.07
CA ILE A 82 -6.41 2.23 -4.76
C ILE A 82 -7.20 1.20 -5.58
N VAL A 83 -6.96 1.15 -6.89
CA VAL A 83 -7.62 0.19 -7.80
C VAL A 83 -7.15 -1.23 -7.50
N THR A 84 -5.87 -1.43 -7.23
CA THR A 84 -5.32 -2.74 -6.81
C THR A 84 -5.97 -3.24 -5.52
N ALA A 85 -6.12 -2.38 -4.51
CA ALA A 85 -6.74 -2.76 -3.23
C ALA A 85 -8.22 -3.11 -3.40
N TRP A 86 -8.96 -2.33 -4.21
CA TRP A 86 -10.35 -2.65 -4.54
C TRP A 86 -10.46 -4.01 -5.24
N LEU A 87 -9.66 -4.24 -6.28
CA LEU A 87 -9.66 -5.51 -7.00
C LEU A 87 -9.28 -6.69 -6.11
N ALA A 88 -8.29 -6.53 -5.22
CA ALA A 88 -7.90 -7.56 -4.27
C ALA A 88 -9.06 -7.91 -3.33
N MET A 89 -9.81 -6.92 -2.84
CA MET A 89 -10.99 -7.18 -1.99
C MET A 89 -12.12 -7.87 -2.76
N GLU A 90 -12.38 -7.50 -4.01
CA GLU A 90 -13.41 -8.12 -4.87
C GLU A 90 -13.05 -9.58 -5.21
N VAL A 91 -11.80 -9.86 -5.54
CA VAL A 91 -11.36 -11.18 -6.04
C VAL A 91 -11.03 -12.14 -4.90
N LEU A 92 -10.29 -11.67 -3.89
CA LEU A 92 -9.81 -12.52 -2.79
C LEU A 92 -10.75 -12.52 -1.58
N GLY A 93 -11.53 -11.45 -1.42
CA GLY A 93 -12.31 -11.20 -0.22
C GLY A 93 -11.50 -10.54 0.89
N ARG A 94 -12.20 -9.88 1.82
CA ARG A 94 -11.61 -9.12 2.94
C ARG A 94 -10.89 -10.00 3.96
N ASP A 95 -11.27 -11.27 4.04
CA ASP A 95 -10.75 -12.23 5.01
C ASP A 95 -9.68 -13.14 4.40
N TYR A 96 -9.23 -12.87 3.17
CA TYR A 96 -8.15 -13.63 2.54
C TYR A 96 -6.89 -13.63 3.40
N ARG A 97 -6.24 -14.79 3.46
CA ARG A 97 -4.94 -14.98 4.10
C ARG A 97 -4.03 -15.67 3.11
N PHE A 98 -2.81 -15.17 3.00
CA PHE A 98 -1.77 -15.89 2.27
C PHE A 98 -1.40 -17.15 3.03
N GLU A 99 -1.06 -18.21 2.30
CA GLU A 99 -0.67 -19.49 2.89
C GLU A 99 0.74 -19.85 2.46
N THR A 100 1.60 -20.17 3.43
CA THR A 100 2.86 -20.86 3.20
C THR A 100 2.69 -22.28 3.74
N ARG A 101 2.87 -23.29 2.88
CA ARG A 101 2.58 -24.69 3.22
C ARG A 101 3.87 -25.47 3.41
N PHE A 102 3.87 -26.33 4.42
CA PHE A 102 5.00 -27.19 4.77
C PHE A 102 4.59 -28.65 4.61
N TYR A 103 5.41 -29.44 3.91
CA TYR A 103 5.21 -30.87 3.73
C TYR A 103 6.48 -31.62 4.11
N LEU A 104 6.34 -32.78 4.74
CA LEU A 104 7.45 -33.66 5.07
C LEU A 104 7.19 -35.02 4.43
N ASP A 105 8.13 -35.52 3.64
CA ASP A 105 8.02 -36.84 3.02
C ASP A 105 8.60 -37.96 3.92
N GLY A 106 8.55 -39.20 3.41
CA GLY A 106 9.05 -40.38 4.11
C GLY A 106 10.57 -40.39 4.32
N ASP A 107 11.33 -39.70 3.46
CA ASP A 107 12.79 -39.56 3.56
C ASP A 107 13.20 -38.38 4.44
N ARG A 108 12.22 -37.68 5.04
CA ARG A 108 12.39 -36.47 5.85
C ARG A 108 12.94 -35.27 5.06
N VAL A 109 12.58 -35.15 3.79
CA VAL A 109 12.76 -33.92 3.02
C VAL A 109 11.62 -32.96 3.34
N LEU A 110 11.96 -31.73 3.75
CA LEU A 110 10.99 -30.67 4.02
C LEU A 110 10.74 -29.87 2.74
N TYR A 111 9.49 -29.83 2.29
CA TYR A 111 9.04 -28.98 1.19
C TYR A 111 8.34 -27.74 1.76
N ILE A 112 8.77 -26.56 1.31
CA ILE A 112 8.20 -25.27 1.69
C ILE A 112 7.62 -24.64 0.43
N ARG A 113 6.29 -24.57 0.34
CA ARG A 113 5.59 -23.97 -0.79
C ARG A 113 5.04 -22.60 -0.41
N GLY A 114 5.56 -21.57 -1.06
CA GLY A 114 5.12 -20.20 -0.87
C GLY A 114 3.83 -19.89 -1.64
N GLY A 115 2.90 -19.18 -1.01
CA GLY A 115 1.66 -18.70 -1.61
C GLY A 115 1.62 -17.18 -1.82
N GLY A 116 2.76 -16.50 -1.74
CA GLY A 116 2.88 -15.06 -1.94
C GLY A 116 2.68 -14.21 -0.69
N ASP A 117 2.91 -14.77 0.50
CA ASP A 117 2.80 -14.05 1.77
C ASP A 117 3.79 -12.87 1.83
N PRO A 118 3.32 -11.61 1.85
CA PRO A 118 4.20 -10.44 1.88
C PRO A 118 4.82 -10.21 3.27
N PHE A 119 4.41 -10.95 4.30
CA PHE A 119 4.79 -10.74 5.69
C PHE A 119 5.50 -11.93 6.34
N LEU A 120 6.05 -12.83 5.53
CA LEU A 120 6.97 -13.86 6.00
C LEU A 120 8.31 -13.22 6.41
N ILE A 121 8.37 -12.69 7.63
CA ILE A 121 9.55 -12.00 8.19
C ILE A 121 10.34 -12.88 9.15
N SER A 122 11.56 -12.47 9.45
CA SER A 122 12.50 -13.12 10.38
C SER A 122 11.84 -13.59 11.70
N GLU A 123 11.03 -12.72 12.32
CA GLU A 123 10.32 -13.00 13.57
C GLU A 123 9.31 -14.14 13.43
N GLU A 124 8.54 -14.13 12.34
CA GLU A 124 7.54 -15.16 12.05
C GLU A 124 8.23 -16.48 11.73
N LEU A 125 9.34 -16.45 10.98
CA LEU A 125 10.13 -17.65 10.69
C LEU A 125 10.68 -18.31 11.95
N ALA A 126 11.12 -17.53 12.94
CA ALA A 126 11.61 -18.09 14.21
C ALA A 126 10.50 -18.83 14.98
N GLN A 127 9.28 -18.29 14.96
CA GLN A 127 8.11 -18.93 15.56
C GLN A 127 7.71 -20.18 14.75
N LEU A 128 7.57 -20.05 13.43
CA LEU A 128 7.24 -21.16 12.52
C LEU A 128 8.24 -22.31 12.62
N ALA A 129 9.54 -22.03 12.73
CA ALA A 129 10.56 -23.07 12.91
C ALA A 129 10.37 -23.84 14.21
N SER A 130 10.00 -23.15 15.30
CA SER A 130 9.75 -23.79 16.59
C SER A 130 8.49 -24.67 16.55
N GLU A 131 7.42 -24.18 15.92
CA GLU A 131 6.18 -24.94 15.71
C GLU A 131 6.39 -26.14 14.80
N LEU A 132 7.16 -25.97 13.72
CA LEU A 132 7.49 -27.04 12.79
C LEU A 132 8.25 -28.16 13.49
N VAL A 133 9.30 -27.84 14.27
CA VAL A 133 10.05 -28.84 15.05
C VAL A 133 9.17 -29.53 16.08
N ALA A 134 8.23 -28.81 16.70
CA ALA A 134 7.26 -29.42 17.61
C ALA A 134 6.32 -30.40 16.89
N ALA A 135 5.93 -30.10 15.65
CA ALA A 135 5.06 -30.95 14.84
C ALA A 135 5.77 -32.18 14.25
N ILE A 136 7.01 -32.03 13.77
CA ILE A 136 7.72 -33.09 13.02
C ILE A 136 8.78 -33.86 13.83
N GLY A 137 9.00 -33.45 15.07
CA GLY A 137 10.04 -33.98 15.94
C GLY A 137 11.44 -33.42 15.66
N LYS A 138 12.40 -33.81 16.50
CA LYS A 138 13.79 -33.32 16.47
C LYS A 138 14.72 -34.12 15.57
N GLU A 139 14.23 -35.17 14.93
CA GLU A 139 15.02 -35.97 14.00
C GLU A 139 15.49 -35.10 12.83
N PRO A 140 16.75 -35.21 12.39
CA PRO A 140 17.29 -34.38 11.32
C PRO A 140 16.44 -34.45 10.05
N LEU A 141 16.40 -33.33 9.32
CA LEU A 141 15.90 -33.30 7.95
C LEU A 141 17.00 -33.80 7.01
N SER A 142 16.63 -34.58 5.99
CA SER A 142 17.56 -35.02 4.95
C SER A 142 17.77 -33.96 3.86
N GLY A 143 16.82 -33.02 3.72
CA GLY A 143 16.90 -31.92 2.78
C GLY A 143 15.77 -30.90 2.94
N ILE A 144 15.91 -29.78 2.25
CA ILE A 144 14.87 -28.74 2.15
C ILE A 144 14.67 -28.40 0.66
N VAL A 145 13.42 -28.37 0.23
CA VAL A 145 13.00 -27.97 -1.12
C VAL A 145 12.12 -26.73 -1.01
N LEU A 146 12.48 -25.69 -1.76
CA LEU A 146 11.72 -24.44 -1.82
C LEU A 146 10.89 -24.41 -3.11
N ASP A 147 9.57 -24.38 -2.97
CA ASP A 147 8.62 -24.31 -4.06
C ASP A 147 8.04 -22.89 -4.18
N ALA A 148 8.53 -22.14 -5.16
CA ALA A 148 8.03 -20.81 -5.52
C ALA A 148 7.13 -20.82 -6.78
N SER A 149 6.62 -21.99 -7.18
CA SER A 149 5.86 -22.17 -8.43
C SER A 149 4.42 -21.63 -8.39
N TYR A 150 3.96 -21.12 -7.24
CA TYR A 150 2.64 -20.48 -7.16
C TYR A 150 2.53 -19.27 -8.11
N TYR A 151 3.65 -18.59 -8.34
CA TYR A 151 3.79 -17.55 -9.35
C TYR A 151 4.58 -18.08 -10.56
N PRO A 152 4.30 -17.59 -11.78
CA PRO A 152 5.11 -17.93 -12.94
C PRO A 152 6.56 -17.47 -12.75
N PHE A 153 7.52 -18.25 -13.25
CA PHE A 153 8.94 -17.97 -13.10
C PHE A 153 9.42 -16.78 -13.95
N ASP A 154 8.63 -16.37 -14.94
CA ASP A 154 8.95 -15.34 -15.93
C ASP A 154 8.01 -14.13 -15.84
N ILE A 155 7.49 -13.82 -14.63
CA ILE A 155 6.69 -12.61 -14.42
C ILE A 155 7.45 -11.39 -14.94
N ARG A 156 6.84 -10.70 -15.91
CA ARG A 156 7.26 -9.38 -16.37
C ARG A 156 6.27 -8.35 -15.84
N ILE A 157 6.73 -7.47 -14.97
CA ILE A 157 5.94 -6.33 -14.48
C ILE A 157 6.27 -5.14 -15.40
N PRO A 158 5.34 -4.67 -16.23
CA PRO A 158 5.59 -3.53 -17.10
C PRO A 158 5.85 -2.26 -16.28
N GLY A 159 6.82 -1.44 -16.72
CA GLY A 159 7.07 -0.13 -16.12
C GLY A 159 7.84 -0.15 -14.80
N ILE A 160 8.47 -1.28 -14.43
CA ILE A 160 9.44 -1.31 -13.32
C ILE A 160 10.78 -0.73 -13.74
N GLU A 161 11.51 -0.21 -12.76
CA GLU A 161 12.92 0.13 -12.90
C GLU A 161 13.78 -1.10 -12.59
N ASP A 162 15.02 -1.12 -13.08
CA ASP A 162 16.01 -2.17 -12.76
C ASP A 162 17.01 -1.57 -11.77
N THR A 163 16.58 -1.46 -10.49
CA THR A 163 17.38 -0.90 -9.41
C THR A 163 17.53 -1.90 -8.26
N ASP A 164 18.55 -1.67 -7.42
CA ASP A 164 18.77 -2.43 -6.19
C ASP A 164 18.02 -1.82 -4.98
N GLU A 165 17.14 -0.83 -5.20
CA GLU A 165 16.35 -0.22 -4.14
C GLU A 165 15.28 -1.17 -3.61
N ALA A 166 15.03 -1.13 -2.29
CA ALA A 166 14.09 -2.04 -1.65
C ALA A 166 12.65 -1.95 -2.19
N TYR A 167 12.24 -0.79 -2.73
CA TYR A 167 10.89 -0.61 -3.29
C TYR A 167 10.71 -1.28 -4.66
N ASP A 168 11.81 -1.65 -5.33
CA ASP A 168 11.82 -2.37 -6.61
C ASP A 168 12.06 -3.88 -6.43
N ALA A 169 12.14 -4.36 -5.18
CA ALA A 169 12.28 -5.78 -4.91
C ALA A 169 11.14 -6.59 -5.57
N LEU A 170 11.51 -7.61 -6.35
CA LEU A 170 10.54 -8.40 -7.09
C LEU A 170 9.61 -9.15 -6.14
N ASN A 171 8.31 -9.10 -6.43
CA ASN A 171 7.33 -9.95 -5.77
C ASN A 171 7.59 -11.41 -6.12
N SER A 172 7.62 -12.28 -5.11
CA SER A 172 7.85 -13.72 -5.25
C SER A 172 6.78 -14.48 -4.49
N ALA A 173 6.46 -15.70 -4.96
CA ALA A 173 5.60 -16.63 -4.24
C ALA A 173 6.20 -17.02 -2.89
N LEU A 174 7.53 -17.04 -2.81
CA LEU A 174 8.28 -17.28 -1.59
C LEU A 174 9.29 -16.14 -1.43
N ALA A 175 8.91 -15.15 -0.61
CA ALA A 175 9.73 -14.02 -0.23
C ALA A 175 9.90 -14.03 1.28
N VAL A 176 11.11 -13.74 1.76
CA VAL A 176 11.40 -13.54 3.18
C VAL A 176 11.93 -12.12 3.34
N ASN A 177 11.50 -11.41 4.39
CA ASN A 177 11.90 -10.03 4.66
C ASN A 177 11.74 -9.11 3.44
N PHE A 178 10.53 -9.12 2.86
CA PHE A 178 10.19 -8.30 1.69
C PHE A 178 11.08 -8.56 0.46
N ASN A 179 11.72 -9.74 0.40
CA ASN A 179 12.71 -10.10 -0.62
C ASN A 179 13.94 -9.17 -0.64
N THR A 180 14.34 -8.68 0.54
CA THR A 180 15.47 -7.78 0.73
C THR A 180 16.52 -8.36 1.67
N ILE A 181 17.74 -7.83 1.61
CA ILE A 181 18.82 -8.16 2.55
C ILE A 181 19.25 -6.87 3.23
N HIS A 182 18.98 -6.75 4.53
CA HIS A 182 19.46 -5.63 5.32
C HIS A 182 20.79 -5.97 6.00
N ALA A 183 21.89 -5.41 5.50
CA ALA A 183 23.24 -5.74 5.95
C ALA A 183 24.15 -4.53 6.09
N VAL A 184 25.15 -4.64 6.97
CA VAL A 184 26.21 -3.63 7.14
C VAL A 184 27.55 -4.22 6.68
N ARG A 185 28.30 -3.43 5.91
CA ARG A 185 29.66 -3.76 5.49
C ARG A 185 30.69 -2.94 6.27
N LYS A 186 31.70 -3.63 6.81
CA LYS A 186 32.91 -3.03 7.39
C LYS A 186 34.15 -3.69 6.78
N GLY A 187 34.77 -2.99 5.83
CA GLY A 187 35.89 -3.52 5.04
C GLY A 187 35.47 -4.74 4.22
N LYS A 188 36.06 -5.90 4.50
CA LYS A 188 35.73 -7.19 3.85
C LYS A 188 34.62 -7.98 4.57
N THR A 189 34.17 -7.52 5.74
CA THR A 189 33.15 -8.23 6.52
C THR A 189 31.78 -7.66 6.22
N VAL A 190 30.82 -8.54 5.92
CA VAL A 190 29.39 -8.21 5.84
C VAL A 190 28.70 -8.90 7.01
N ARG A 191 27.80 -8.20 7.68
CA ARG A 191 26.99 -8.72 8.80
C ARG A 191 25.54 -8.34 8.59
N SER A 192 24.63 -9.16 9.13
CA SER A 192 23.22 -8.79 9.20
C SER A 192 23.08 -7.47 9.97
N ALA A 193 22.24 -6.57 9.45
CA ALA A 193 21.78 -5.39 10.17
C ALA A 193 20.51 -5.70 10.98
N GLU A 194 19.97 -6.92 10.84
CA GLU A 194 18.87 -7.43 11.63
C GLU A 194 19.36 -8.15 12.89
N LYS A 195 18.58 -8.11 13.96
CA LYS A 195 18.88 -8.83 15.21
C LYS A 195 18.46 -10.29 15.15
N GLN A 196 17.42 -10.57 14.38
CA GLN A 196 16.61 -11.79 14.41
C GLN A 196 17.26 -12.89 13.57
N THR A 197 17.74 -12.55 12.38
CA THR A 197 18.22 -13.55 11.42
C THR A 197 19.71 -13.36 11.12
N PRO A 198 20.53 -14.40 11.35
CA PRO A 198 21.91 -14.42 10.87
C PRO A 198 21.96 -14.30 9.36
N ILE A 199 22.91 -13.53 8.83
CA ILE A 199 23.10 -13.44 7.39
C ILE A 199 23.71 -14.74 6.84
N THR A 200 23.10 -15.29 5.79
CA THR A 200 23.57 -16.52 5.16
C THR A 200 24.76 -16.26 4.24
N PRO A 201 25.61 -17.27 3.93
CA PRO A 201 26.67 -17.12 2.93
C PRO A 201 26.16 -16.65 1.56
N LEU A 202 24.97 -17.12 1.15
CA LEU A 202 24.32 -16.68 -0.08
C LEU A 202 23.94 -15.20 -0.01
N ALA A 203 23.33 -14.75 1.09
CA ALA A 203 22.96 -13.35 1.28
C ALA A 203 24.19 -12.43 1.30
N ILE A 204 25.30 -12.86 1.92
CA ILE A 204 26.58 -12.14 1.85
C ILE A 204 27.04 -12.00 0.40
N SER A 205 27.04 -13.10 -0.36
CA SER A 205 27.46 -13.09 -1.77
C SER A 205 26.60 -12.14 -2.60
N GLN A 206 25.27 -12.20 -2.45
CA GLN A 206 24.35 -11.33 -3.18
C GLN A 206 24.54 -9.86 -2.81
N PHE A 207 24.65 -9.55 -1.51
CA PHE A 207 24.90 -8.20 -1.03
C PHE A 207 26.22 -7.62 -1.57
N GLN A 208 27.28 -8.43 -1.63
CA GLN A 208 28.56 -7.96 -2.18
C GLN A 208 28.50 -7.69 -3.69
N THR A 209 27.69 -8.43 -4.43
CA THR A 209 27.49 -8.23 -5.87
C THR A 209 26.65 -7.00 -6.17
N ARG A 210 25.57 -6.76 -5.40
CA ARG A 210 24.57 -5.72 -5.67
C ARG A 210 24.76 -4.42 -4.87
N GLY A 211 25.36 -4.50 -3.68
CA GLY A 211 25.66 -3.36 -2.80
C GLY A 211 27.17 -3.06 -2.68
N PRO A 212 27.92 -2.84 -3.79
CA PRO A 212 29.38 -2.72 -3.74
C PRO A 212 29.87 -1.53 -2.91
N GLN A 213 29.05 -0.49 -2.75
CA GLN A 213 29.35 0.72 -1.97
C GLN A 213 28.78 0.70 -0.55
N GLY A 214 28.06 -0.35 -0.16
CA GLY A 214 27.50 -0.50 1.18
C GLY A 214 26.43 0.55 1.49
N ARG A 215 25.28 0.42 0.83
CA ARG A 215 23.97 0.70 1.41
C ARG A 215 23.04 -0.41 0.97
#